data_AF-A0A9Q0F9X6-F1
#
_entry.id   AF-A0A9Q0F9X6-F1
#
_cell.length_a   1.000
_cell.length_b   1.000
_cell.length_c   1.000
_cell.angle_alpha   90.00
_cell.angle_beta   90.00
_cell.angle_gamma   90.00
#
_symmetry.space_group_name_H-M   'P 1'
#
loop_
_entity.id
_entity.type
_entity.pdbx_description
1 polymer ?
#
loop_
_entity_poly.entity_id
_entity_poly.type
_entity_poly.pdbx_seq_one_letter_code
_entity_poly.pdbx_strand_id
1 'polypeptide(L)'
;MGEIILTFALEETLKKVGSLAVEGIRLAWGFKGQLQKLKQSSEIIRAVLHDAEERQDKDASVKIWLQKLRKVAYEAEDVLDEFGYEVL
;
A
#
# COMPACT_ATOMS: atom_id res chain seq x y z
N MET A 1 34.58 10.62 35.30
CA MET A 1 34.02 9.26 35.06
C MET A 1 32.53 9.32 34.75
N GLY A 2 31.70 9.97 35.59
CA GLY A 2 30.24 10.11 35.33
C GLY A 2 29.86 10.90 34.06
N GLU A 3 30.58 11.97 33.73
CA GLU A 3 30.33 12.74 32.49
C GLU A 3 30.58 11.91 31.22
N ILE A 4 31.64 11.09 31.20
CA ILE A 4 31.96 10.20 30.07
C ILE A 4 30.83 9.18 29.85
N ILE A 5 30.27 8.63 30.94
CA ILE A 5 29.13 7.71 30.87
C ILE A 5 27.88 8.42 30.32
N LEU A 6 27.63 9.67 30.73
CA LEU A 6 26.51 10.46 30.25
C LEU A 6 26.65 10.81 28.76
N THR A 7 27.84 11.23 28.31
CA THR A 7 28.12 11.51 26.91
C THR A 7 27.94 10.27 26.04
N PHE A 8 28.48 9.13 26.47
CA PHE A 8 28.31 7.86 25.76
C PHE A 8 26.83 7.44 25.66
N ALA A 9 26.08 7.54 26.76
CA ALA A 9 24.65 7.24 26.75
C ALA A 9 23.86 8.18 25.82
N LEU A 10 24.24 9.46 25.75
CA LEU A 10 23.64 10.43 24.85
C LEU A 10 23.95 10.10 23.38
N GLU A 11 25.19 9.75 23.06
CA GLU A 11 25.61 9.35 21.70
C GLU A 11 24.86 8.10 21.22
N GLU A 12 24.74 7.08 22.06
CA GLU A 12 23.98 5.87 21.73
C GLU A 12 22.48 6.16 21.55
N THR A 13 21.93 7.05 22.37
CA THR A 13 20.54 7.50 22.23
C THR A 13 20.33 8.24 20.90
N LEU A 14 21.25 9.14 20.53
CA LEU A 14 21.19 9.88 19.26
C LEU A 14 21.28 8.95 18.04
N LYS A 15 22.17 7.95 18.08
CA LYS A 15 22.24 6.92 17.03
C LYS A 15 20.92 6.16 16.90
N LYS A 16 20.34 5.76 18.03
CA LYS A 16 19.06 5.04 18.05
C LYS A 16 17.93 5.89 17.47
N VAL A 17 17.83 7.16 17.87
CA VAL A 17 16.84 8.10 17.32
C VAL A 17 17.04 8.28 15.82
N GLY A 18 18.28 8.45 15.35
CA GLY A 18 18.60 8.55 13.94
C GLY A 18 18.18 7.31 13.15
N SER A 19 18.47 6.11 13.67
CA SER A 19 18.07 4.84 13.05
C SER A 19 16.55 4.70 12.94
N LEU A 20 15.81 5.03 14.01
CA LEU A 20 14.35 4.98 14.01
C LEU A 20 13.76 5.99 13.01
N ALA A 21 14.33 7.19 12.91
CA ALA A 21 13.90 8.18 11.93
C ALA A 21 14.11 7.71 10.48
N VAL A 22 15.29 7.12 10.19
CA VAL A 22 15.59 6.54 8.86
C VAL A 22 14.60 5.42 8.51
N GLU A 23 14.31 4.53 9.46
CA GLU A 23 13.35 3.44 9.25
C GLU A 23 11.93 3.97 9.02
N GLY A 24 11.48 4.94 9.82
CA GLY A 24 10.17 5.57 9.65
C GLY A 24 10.02 6.24 8.28
N ILE A 25 11.03 6.99 7.82
CA ILE A 25 11.05 7.61 6.49
C ILE A 25 11.00 6.55 5.39
N ARG A 26 11.79 5.47 5.51
CA ARG A 26 11.81 4.36 4.55
C ARG A 26 10.44 3.70 4.43
N LEU A 27 9.79 3.43 5.56
CA LEU A 27 8.44 2.83 5.60
C LEU A 27 7.42 3.76 4.94
N ALA A 28 7.42 5.05 5.29
CA ALA A 28 6.51 6.04 4.70
C ALA A 28 6.70 6.15 3.17
N TRP A 29 7.95 6.17 2.70
CA TRP A 29 8.24 6.22 1.27
C TRP A 29 7.84 4.94 0.54
N GLY A 30 8.11 3.77 1.15
CA GLY A 30 7.68 2.47 0.63
C GLY A 30 6.17 2.37 0.49
N PHE A 31 5.44 2.79 1.53
CA PHE A 31 3.98 2.82 1.53
C PHE A 31 3.42 3.78 0.46
N LYS A 32 3.96 5.00 0.35
CA LYS A 32 3.61 5.94 -0.72
C LYS A 32 3.82 5.32 -2.11
N GLY A 33 4.93 4.61 -2.32
CA GLY A 33 5.21 3.91 -3.57
C GLY A 33 4.20 2.79 -3.86
N GLN A 34 3.76 2.05 -2.84
CA GLN A 34 2.71 1.03 -2.99
C GLN A 34 1.36 1.65 -3.35
N LEU A 35 0.96 2.76 -2.72
CA LEU A 35 -0.27 3.48 -3.06
C LEU A 35 -0.25 4.01 -4.50
N GLN A 36 0.90 4.53 -4.97
CA GLN A 36 1.05 4.95 -6.37
C GLN A 36 0.88 3.79 -7.34
N LYS A 37 1.48 2.62 -7.04
CA LYS A 37 1.30 1.41 -7.86
C LYS A 37 -0.15 0.94 -7.87
N LEU A 38 -0.81 0.93 -6.71
CA LEU A 38 -2.24 0.59 -6.62
C LEU A 38 -3.07 1.53 -7.48
N LYS A 39 -2.83 2.85 -7.42
CA LYS A 39 -3.51 3.84 -8.26
C LYS A 39 -3.35 3.54 -9.76
N GLN A 40 -2.12 3.30 -10.21
CA GLN A 40 -1.83 2.97 -11.62
C GLN A 40 -2.54 1.68 -12.06
N SER A 41 -2.48 0.63 -11.23
CA SER A 41 -3.20 -0.62 -11.49
C SER A 41 -4.71 -0.39 -11.58
N SER A 42 -5.29 0.41 -10.69
CA SER A 42 -6.72 0.74 -10.71
C SER A 42 -7.14 1.52 -11.96
N GLU A 43 -6.29 2.40 -12.49
CA GLU A 43 -6.51 3.09 -13.77
C GLU A 43 -6.55 2.10 -14.94
N ILE A 44 -5.60 1.15 -14.98
CA ILE A 44 -5.56 0.09 -16.00
C ILE A 44 -6.79 -0.81 -15.89
N ILE A 45 -7.13 -1.26 -14.68
CA ILE A 45 -8.30 -2.10 -14.41
C ILE A 45 -9.58 -1.42 -14.90
N ARG A 46 -9.74 -0.12 -14.66
CA ARG A 46 -10.89 0.65 -15.14
C ARG A 46 -11.00 0.65 -16.66
N ALA A 47 -9.88 0.86 -17.36
CA ALA A 47 -9.87 0.81 -18.83
C ALA A 47 -10.22 -0.58 -19.36
N VAL A 48 -9.71 -1.63 -18.73
CA VAL A 48 -9.98 -3.03 -19.09
C VAL A 48 -11.42 -3.42 -18.80
N LEU A 49 -11.99 -2.97 -17.68
CA LEU A 49 -13.40 -3.18 -17.35
C LEU A 49 -14.33 -2.52 -18.39
N HIS A 50 -14.00 -1.30 -18.84
CA HIS A 50 -14.76 -0.61 -19.87
C HIS A 50 -14.80 -1.40 -21.20
N ASP A 51 -13.67 -1.90 -21.70
CA ASP A 51 -13.63 -2.76 -22.91
C ASP A 51 -14.44 -4.06 -22.71
N ALA A 52 -14.34 -4.64 -21.53
CA ALA A 52 -14.94 -5.92 -21.25
C ALA A 52 -16.45 -5.87 -21.06
N GLU A 53 -17.00 -4.76 -20.54
CA GLU A 53 -18.45 -4.58 -20.42
C GLU A 53 -19.16 -4.60 -21.77
N GLU A 54 -18.53 -4.10 -22.84
CA GLU A 54 -19.04 -4.15 -24.21
C GLU A 54 -19.00 -5.56 -24.84
N ARG A 55 -18.12 -6.43 -24.31
CA ARG A 55 -17.81 -7.75 -24.88
C ARG A 55 -18.41 -8.91 -24.09
N GLN A 56 -18.79 -8.70 -22.83
CA GLN A 56 -19.20 -9.77 -21.91
C GLN A 56 -20.40 -10.60 -22.38
N ASP A 57 -21.31 -10.02 -23.16
CA ASP A 57 -22.50 -10.72 -23.66
C ASP A 57 -22.19 -11.64 -24.85
N LYS A 58 -21.05 -11.42 -25.51
CA LYS A 58 -20.65 -12.12 -26.74
C LYS A 58 -19.46 -13.07 -26.52
N ASP A 59 -18.72 -12.89 -25.42
CA ASP A 59 -17.54 -13.68 -25.08
C ASP A 59 -17.65 -14.21 -23.65
N ALA A 60 -17.92 -15.51 -23.54
CA ALA A 60 -18.03 -16.20 -22.25
C ALA A 60 -16.72 -16.18 -21.45
N SER A 61 -15.56 -16.16 -22.12
CA SER A 61 -14.27 -16.03 -21.44
C SER A 61 -14.15 -14.66 -20.80
N VAL A 62 -14.59 -13.61 -21.51
CA VAL A 62 -14.66 -12.24 -20.96
C VAL A 62 -15.52 -12.19 -19.72
N LYS A 63 -16.73 -12.75 -19.77
CA LYS A 63 -17.63 -12.82 -18.63
C LYS A 63 -17.01 -13.50 -17.40
N ILE A 64 -16.32 -14.62 -17.59
CA ILE A 64 -15.71 -15.38 -16.48
C ILE A 64 -14.59 -14.59 -15.80
N TRP A 65 -13.66 -14.00 -16.56
CA TRP A 65 -12.58 -13.25 -15.90
C TRP A 65 -13.08 -11.93 -15.31
N LEU A 66 -14.13 -11.31 -15.86
CA LEU A 66 -14.76 -10.12 -15.27
C LEU A 66 -15.36 -10.40 -13.90
N GLN A 67 -16.03 -11.55 -13.74
CA GLN A 67 -16.55 -11.99 -12.45
C GLN A 67 -15.43 -12.18 -11.41
N LYS A 68 -14.31 -12.79 -11.82
CA LYS A 68 -13.14 -12.97 -10.94
C LYS A 68 -12.52 -11.63 -10.55
N LEU A 69 -12.38 -10.71 -11.50
CA LEU A 69 -11.82 -9.38 -11.25
C LEU A 69 -12.69 -8.58 -10.27
N ARG A 70 -14.03 -8.62 -10.42
CA ARG A 70 -14.95 -7.99 -9.47
C ARG A 70 -14.78 -8.55 -8.06
N LYS A 71 -14.65 -9.87 -7.91
CA LYS A 71 -14.40 -10.50 -6.61
C LYS A 71 -13.14 -9.95 -5.94
N VAL A 72 -12.02 -9.91 -6.67
CA VAL A 72 -10.74 -9.39 -6.14
C VAL A 72 -10.84 -7.89 -5.82
N ALA A 73 -11.60 -7.12 -6.60
CA ALA A 73 -11.81 -5.70 -6.34
C ALA A 73 -12.55 -5.45 -5.01
N TYR A 74 -13.59 -6.26 -4.72
CA TYR A 74 -14.29 -6.19 -3.43
C TYR A 74 -13.38 -6.60 -2.25
N GLU A 75 -12.62 -7.68 -2.39
CA GLU A 75 -11.64 -8.08 -1.35
C GLU A 75 -10.59 -6.98 -1.09
N ALA A 76 -10.21 -6.23 -2.12
CA ALA A 76 -9.30 -5.10 -1.96
C ALA A 76 -9.96 -3.86 -1.31
N GLU A 77 -11.25 -3.61 -1.60
CA GLU A 77 -12.04 -2.56 -0.94
C GLU A 77 -12.18 -2.84 0.56
N ASP A 78 -12.51 -4.08 0.94
CA ASP A 78 -12.62 -4.50 2.35
C ASP A 78 -11.32 -4.23 3.14
N VAL A 79 -10.16 -4.56 2.56
CA VAL A 79 -8.84 -4.31 3.18
C VAL A 79 -8.54 -2.80 3.32
N LEU A 80 -8.94 -2.00 2.34
CA LEU A 80 -8.74 -0.54 2.39
C LEU A 80 -9.67 0.12 3.40
N ASP A 81 -10.90 -0.37 3.52
CA ASP A 81 -11.87 0.09 4.51
C ASP A 81 -11.38 -0.25 5.92
N GLU A 82 -10.94 -1.50 6.18
CA GLU A 82 -10.33 -1.91 7.45
C GLU A 82 -9.16 -1.00 7.83
N PHE A 83 -8.25 -0.74 6.89
CA PHE A 83 -7.15 0.20 7.09
C PHE A 83 -7.64 1.63 7.40
N GLY A 84 -8.69 2.09 6.71
CA GLY A 84 -9.30 3.40 6.95
C GLY A 84 -9.90 3.52 8.35
N TYR A 85 -10.46 2.45 8.89
CA TYR A 85 -10.97 2.39 10.26
C TYR A 85 -9.86 2.37 11.32
N GLU A 86 -8.72 1.72 11.05
CA GLU A 86 -7.59 1.69 11.99
C GLU A 86 -6.79 3.01 12.06
N VAL A 87 -6.91 3.85 11.03
CA VAL A 87 -6.21 5.15 10.93
C VAL A 87 -7.03 6.32 11.51
N LEU A 88 -8.32 6.13 11.76
CA LEU A 88 -9.23 7.10 12.41
C LEU A 88 -9.26 6.93 13.94
#